data_AF-A0A932RT40-F1
#
_entry.id   AF-A0A932RT40-F1
#
_cell.length_a   1.000
_cell.length_b   1.000
_cell.length_c   1.000
_cell.angle_alpha   90.00
_cell.angle_beta   90.00
_cell.angle_gamma   90.00
#
_symmetry.space_group_name_H-M   'P 1'
#
loop_
_entity.id
_entity.type
_entity.pdbx_description
1 polymer ?
#
loop_
_entity_poly.entity_id
_entity_poly.type
_entity_poly.pdbx_seq_one_letter_code
_entity_poly.pdbx_strand_id
1 'polypeptide(L)'
;MLVPKEKPKVNIGDVIRSYRAERGLSQGDIERRTGLLRCYLSRVENGHTVPSLETLAKIAEALDITLADFFPGSETPSERDAQKMLGELSDEEVRFLGEIKKYSTTLNEGDKRLVLAMIRKMASITPTQRKAALRRF
;
A
#
# COMPACT_ATOMS: atom_id res chain seq x y z
N MET A 1 -29.78 -16.43 0.12
CA MET A 1 -28.39 -16.87 -0.15
C MET A 1 -27.55 -15.62 -0.34
N LEU A 2 -26.86 -15.16 0.71
CA LEU A 2 -26.05 -13.94 0.66
C LEU A 2 -24.63 -14.32 0.23
N VAL A 3 -24.24 -13.91 -0.96
CA VAL A 3 -22.86 -14.05 -1.46
C VAL A 3 -21.95 -13.21 -0.54
N PRO A 4 -20.89 -13.77 0.06
CA PRO A 4 -19.94 -12.97 0.83
C PRO A 4 -19.28 -11.95 -0.09
N LYS A 5 -19.44 -10.65 0.19
CA LYS A 5 -18.63 -9.59 -0.46
C LYS A 5 -17.24 -9.59 0.18
N GLU A 6 -16.37 -10.50 -0.24
CA GLU A 6 -14.95 -10.38 0.09
C GLU A 6 -14.31 -9.28 -0.76
N LYS A 7 -13.82 -8.23 -0.10
CA LYS A 7 -13.03 -7.17 -0.72
C LYS A 7 -11.67 -7.76 -1.11
N PRO A 8 -11.10 -7.45 -2.29
CA PRO A 8 -9.75 -7.89 -2.63
C PRO A 8 -8.76 -7.16 -1.73
N LYS A 9 -8.36 -7.80 -0.63
CA LYS A 9 -7.28 -7.34 0.24
C LYS A 9 -5.98 -7.66 -0.50
N VAL A 10 -5.51 -6.75 -1.36
CA VAL A 10 -4.14 -6.85 -1.89
C VAL A 10 -3.18 -6.76 -0.70
N ASN A 11 -2.68 -7.89 -0.24
CA ASN A 11 -1.75 -7.97 0.88
C ASN A 11 -0.34 -7.69 0.35
N ILE A 12 0.32 -6.70 0.94
CA ILE A 12 1.68 -6.32 0.57
C ILE A 12 2.65 -7.51 0.64
N GLY A 13 2.45 -8.41 1.60
CA GLY A 13 3.22 -9.64 1.74
C GLY A 13 3.05 -10.61 0.57
N ASP A 14 1.84 -10.70 0.02
CA ASP A 14 1.56 -11.55 -1.14
C ASP A 14 2.20 -10.97 -2.40
N VAL A 15 2.18 -9.63 -2.56
CA VAL A 15 2.86 -8.97 -3.70
C VAL A 15 4.38 -9.17 -3.62
N ILE A 16 4.98 -9.01 -2.43
CA ILE A 16 6.42 -9.30 -2.21
C ILE A 16 6.73 -10.76 -2.57
N ARG A 17 5.93 -11.70 -2.09
CA ARG A 17 6.10 -13.13 -2.38
C ARG A 17 6.01 -13.42 -3.86
N SER A 18 5.05 -12.84 -4.57
CA SER A 18 4.85 -13.03 -6.01
C SER A 18 6.09 -12.57 -6.80
N TYR A 19 6.53 -11.33 -6.61
CA TYR A 19 7.72 -10.82 -7.31
C TYR A 19 8.98 -11.61 -6.97
N ARG A 20 9.13 -12.03 -5.71
CA ARG A 20 10.24 -12.88 -5.28
C ARG A 20 10.23 -14.23 -5.99
N ALA A 21 9.06 -14.88 -6.06
CA ALA A 21 8.89 -16.19 -6.70
C ALA A 21 9.08 -16.13 -8.22
N GLU A 22 8.54 -15.10 -8.88
CA GLU A 22 8.72 -14.85 -10.32
C GLU A 22 10.19 -14.72 -10.73
N ARG A 23 11.03 -14.20 -9.82
CA ARG A 23 12.48 -14.03 -10.02
C ARG A 23 13.30 -15.22 -9.54
N GLY A 24 12.66 -16.29 -9.07
CA GLY A 24 13.34 -17.49 -8.55
C GLY A 24 14.15 -17.23 -7.29
N LEU A 25 13.85 -16.17 -6.54
CA LEU A 25 14.60 -15.79 -5.34
C LEU A 25 14.06 -16.50 -4.10
N SER A 26 14.96 -16.98 -3.24
CA SER A 26 14.63 -17.43 -1.90
C SER A 26 14.49 -16.24 -0.94
N GLN A 27 13.81 -16.43 0.20
CA GLN A 27 13.78 -15.41 1.26
C GLN A 27 15.20 -15.09 1.77
N GLY A 28 16.09 -16.09 1.78
CA GLY A 28 17.50 -15.90 2.12
C GLY A 28 18.27 -15.08 1.08
N ASP A 29 17.81 -15.04 -0.18
CA ASP A 29 18.44 -14.22 -1.22
C ASP A 29 18.10 -12.75 -1.01
N ILE A 30 16.86 -12.46 -0.62
CA ILE A 30 16.44 -11.11 -0.23
C ILE A 30 17.17 -10.67 1.04
N GLU A 31 17.36 -11.56 2.01
CA GLU A 31 18.18 -11.28 3.19
C GLU A 31 19.60 -10.89 2.82
N ARG A 32 20.26 -11.64 1.92
CA ARG A 32 21.61 -11.28 1.44
C ARG A 32 21.68 -9.95 0.70
N ARG A 33 20.61 -9.57 0.00
CA ARG A 33 20.54 -8.30 -0.76
C ARG A 33 20.19 -7.08 0.10
N THR A 34 19.38 -7.27 1.14
CA THR A 34 18.80 -6.17 1.93
C THR A 34 19.35 -6.05 3.36
N GLY A 35 19.98 -7.11 3.87
CA GLY A 35 20.29 -7.26 5.29
C GLY A 35 19.07 -7.52 6.19
N LEU A 36 17.86 -7.65 5.62
CA LEU A 36 16.65 -7.97 6.38
C LEU A 36 16.62 -9.46 6.68
N LEU A 37 16.49 -9.81 7.97
CA LEU A 37 16.50 -11.21 8.38
C LEU A 37 15.44 -12.03 7.64
N ARG A 38 15.78 -13.25 7.21
CA ARG A 38 14.82 -14.17 6.56
C ARG A 38 13.55 -14.37 7.39
N CYS A 39 13.69 -14.45 8.72
CA CYS A 39 12.54 -14.62 9.62
C CYS A 39 11.60 -13.41 9.60
N TYR A 40 12.15 -12.19 9.45
CA TYR A 40 11.37 -10.97 9.29
C TYR A 40 10.63 -10.98 7.94
N LEU A 41 11.32 -11.34 6.85
CA LEU A 41 10.69 -11.42 5.53
C LEU A 41 9.56 -12.46 5.50
N SER A 42 9.75 -13.61 6.14
CA SER A 42 8.70 -14.62 6.29
C SER A 42 7.46 -14.07 7.01
N ARG A 43 7.65 -13.29 8.10
CA ARG A 43 6.53 -12.64 8.79
C ARG A 43 5.82 -11.61 7.91
N VAL A 44 6.55 -10.85 7.11
CA VAL A 44 5.98 -9.88 6.17
C VAL A 44 5.16 -10.59 5.08
N GLU A 45 5.74 -11.59 4.42
CA GLU A 45 5.05 -12.34 3.35
C GLU A 45 3.80 -13.07 3.84
N ASN A 46 3.77 -13.51 5.10
CA ASN A 46 2.62 -14.15 5.72
C ASN A 46 1.63 -13.15 6.37
N GLY A 47 1.85 -11.84 6.24
CA GLY A 47 0.96 -10.81 6.78
C GLY A 47 0.98 -10.67 8.31
N HIS A 48 1.97 -11.25 8.99
CA HIS A 48 2.15 -11.14 10.44
C HIS A 48 2.81 -9.83 10.88
N THR A 49 3.39 -9.09 9.95
CA THR A 49 4.03 -7.78 10.18
C THR A 49 3.88 -6.91 8.95
N VAL A 50 3.63 -5.62 9.15
CA VAL A 50 3.60 -4.63 8.07
C VAL A 50 4.97 -3.93 8.04
N PRO A 51 5.71 -3.96 6.91
CA PRO A 51 6.99 -3.27 6.78
C PRO A 51 6.82 -1.75 6.78
N SER A 52 7.84 -1.01 7.22
CA SER A 52 7.89 0.44 7.05
C SER A 52 8.08 0.80 5.57
N LEU A 53 7.87 2.06 5.21
CA LEU A 53 8.14 2.53 3.85
C LEU A 53 9.62 2.38 3.47
N GLU A 54 10.53 2.67 4.40
CA GLU A 54 11.97 2.46 4.19
C GLU A 54 12.30 0.98 3.95
N THR A 55 11.69 0.08 4.73
CA THR A 55 11.85 -1.36 4.52
C THR A 55 11.29 -1.80 3.18
N LEU A 56 10.12 -1.28 2.78
CA LEU A 56 9.57 -1.54 1.46
C LEU A 56 10.48 -1.06 0.35
N ALA A 57 11.14 0.09 0.50
CA ALA A 57 12.09 0.60 -0.48
C ALA A 57 13.27 -0.37 -0.67
N LYS A 58 13.85 -0.87 0.44
CA LYS A 58 14.92 -1.89 0.40
C LYS A 58 14.47 -3.17 -0.28
N ILE A 59 13.25 -3.63 -0.02
CA ILE A 59 12.70 -4.84 -0.65
C ILE A 59 12.45 -4.60 -2.14
N ALA A 60 11.92 -3.43 -2.54
CA ALA A 60 11.73 -3.05 -3.94
C ALA A 60 13.05 -3.08 -4.72
N GLU A 61 14.11 -2.48 -4.16
CA GLU A 61 15.44 -2.49 -4.75
C GLU A 61 15.99 -3.92 -4.89
N ALA A 62 15.89 -4.76 -3.85
CA ALA A 62 16.35 -6.14 -3.91
C ALA A 62 15.55 -7.03 -4.89
N LEU A 63 14.30 -6.66 -5.16
CA LEU A 63 13.43 -7.30 -6.14
C LEU A 63 13.50 -6.64 -7.51
N ASP A 64 14.28 -5.57 -7.72
CA ASP A 64 14.34 -4.84 -8.98
C ASP A 64 12.93 -4.45 -9.49
N ILE A 65 12.17 -3.79 -8.60
CA ILE A 65 10.86 -3.20 -8.87
C ILE A 65 10.78 -1.81 -8.26
N THR A 66 9.76 -1.04 -8.64
CA THR A 66 9.45 0.25 -8.02
C THR A 66 8.56 0.08 -6.80
N LEU A 67 8.61 1.03 -5.86
CA LEU A 67 7.68 1.06 -4.72
C LEU A 67 6.20 1.06 -5.13
N ALA A 68 5.88 1.61 -6.31
CA ALA A 68 4.52 1.62 -6.84
C ALA A 68 4.00 0.22 -7.19
N ASP A 69 4.89 -0.69 -7.57
CA ASP A 69 4.53 -2.05 -8.03
C ASP A 69 3.96 -2.91 -6.90
N PHE A 70 4.20 -2.52 -5.65
CA PHE A 70 3.57 -3.10 -4.47
C PHE A 70 2.07 -2.83 -4.33
N PHE A 71 1.55 -1.85 -5.08
CA PHE A 71 0.20 -1.34 -4.95
C PHE A 71 -0.54 -1.37 -6.30
N PRO A 72 -0.79 -2.56 -6.86
CA PRO A 72 -1.56 -2.69 -8.09
C PRO A 72 -2.95 -2.05 -7.91
N GLY A 73 -3.36 -1.28 -8.91
CA GLY A 73 -4.44 -0.29 -8.83
C GLY A 73 -5.69 -0.79 -8.12
N SER A 74 -6.11 -0.05 -7.09
CA SER A 74 -7.52 -0.09 -6.67
C SER A 74 -8.37 0.57 -7.76
N GLU A 75 -9.55 0.04 -8.03
CA GLU A 75 -10.54 0.62 -8.94
C GLU A 75 -10.62 2.14 -8.76
N THR A 76 -10.46 2.88 -9.86
CA THR A 76 -10.67 4.33 -9.87
C THR A 76 -12.18 4.58 -9.76
N PRO A 77 -12.64 5.42 -8.82
CA PRO A 77 -14.05 5.81 -8.76
C PRO A 77 -14.53 6.35 -10.11
N SER A 78 -15.78 6.08 -10.46
CA SER A 78 -16.36 6.68 -11.67
C SER A 78 -16.38 8.21 -11.53
N GLU A 79 -16.40 8.94 -12.64
CA GLU A 79 -16.45 10.41 -12.62
C GLU A 79 -17.66 10.93 -11.81
N ARG A 80 -18.79 10.22 -11.85
CA ARG A 80 -19.98 10.53 -11.06
C ARG A 80 -19.76 10.34 -9.56
N ASP A 81 -19.07 9.27 -9.16
CA ASP A 81 -18.76 9.02 -7.75
C ASP A 81 -17.77 10.06 -7.21
N ALA A 82 -16.77 10.42 -8.01
CA ALA A 82 -15.81 11.48 -7.67
C ALA A 82 -16.53 12.82 -7.47
N GLN A 83 -17.44 13.19 -8.38
CA GLN A 83 -18.20 14.45 -8.29
C GLN A 83 -19.07 14.52 -7.02
N LYS A 84 -19.72 13.40 -6.67
CA LYS A 84 -20.53 13.31 -5.46
C LYS A 84 -19.68 13.41 -4.20
N MET A 85 -18.56 12.68 -4.14
CA MET A 85 -17.63 12.71 -3.00
C MET A 85 -17.05 14.11 -2.78
N LEU A 86 -16.67 14.82 -3.85
CA LEU A 86 -16.18 16.19 -3.75
C LEU A 86 -17.22 17.17 -3.17
N GLY A 87 -18.51 16.94 -3.42
CA GLY A 87 -19.60 17.75 -2.87
C GLY A 87 -19.92 17.47 -1.40
N GLU A 88 -19.41 16.38 -0.84
CA GLU A 88 -19.62 15.96 0.56
C GLU A 88 -18.42 16.34 1.46
N LEU A 89 -17.35 16.93 0.90
CA LEU A 89 -16.17 17.32 1.66
C LEU A 89 -16.42 18.56 2.52
N SER A 90 -15.88 18.54 3.73
CA SER A 90 -15.77 19.71 4.59
C SER A 90 -14.71 20.70 4.08
N ASP A 91 -14.81 21.96 4.49
CA ASP A 91 -13.83 23.00 4.14
C ASP A 91 -12.39 22.63 4.59
N GLU A 92 -12.26 21.87 5.68
CA GLU A 92 -10.97 21.37 6.16
C GLU A 92 -10.37 20.34 5.21
N GLU A 93 -11.18 19.40 4.73
CA GLU A 93 -10.76 18.40 3.75
C GLU A 93 -10.41 19.04 2.40
N VAL A 94 -11.14 20.07 1.97
CA VAL A 94 -10.82 20.84 0.76
C VAL A 94 -9.47 21.54 0.87
N ARG A 95 -9.17 22.16 2.02
CA ARG A 95 -7.85 22.79 2.28
C ARG A 95 -6.72 21.78 2.22
N PHE A 96 -6.89 20.64 2.89
CA PHE A 96 -5.91 19.56 2.88
C PHE A 96 -5.64 19.01 1.46
N LEU A 97 -6.68 18.83 0.65
CA LEU A 97 -6.51 18.44 -0.76
C LEU A 97 -5.78 19.50 -1.58
N GLY A 98 -5.98 20.78 -1.28
CA GLY A 98 -5.23 21.89 -1.87
C GLY A 98 -3.73 21.82 -1.56
N GLU A 99 -3.37 21.46 -0.32
CA GLU A 99 -1.98 21.24 0.08
C GLU A 99 -1.37 20.05 -0.66
N ILE A 100 -2.07 18.92 -0.73
CA ILE A 100 -1.61 17.74 -1.50
C ILE A 100 -1.40 18.11 -2.97
N LYS A 101 -2.31 18.86 -3.58
CA LYS A 101 -2.21 19.30 -4.98
C LYS A 101 -0.96 20.14 -5.22
N LYS A 102 -0.62 21.04 -4.27
CA LYS A 102 0.60 21.85 -4.33
C LYS A 102 1.84 20.97 -4.36
N TYR A 103 1.93 19.97 -3.47
CA TYR A 103 3.06 19.03 -3.48
C TYR A 103 3.07 18.12 -4.72
N SER A 104 1.91 17.73 -5.24
CA SER A 104 1.83 16.95 -6.49
C SER A 104 2.48 17.66 -7.67
N THR A 105 2.39 19.00 -7.77
CA THR A 105 3.07 19.75 -8.85
C THR A 105 4.60 19.72 -8.77
N THR A 106 5.17 19.37 -7.61
CA THR A 106 6.63 19.29 -7.40
C THR A 106 7.17 17.85 -7.42
N LEU A 107 6.28 16.85 -7.40
CA LEU A 107 6.65 15.43 -7.42
C LEU A 107 6.84 14.93 -8.85
N ASN A 108 7.81 14.04 -9.07
CA ASN A 108 7.93 13.31 -10.33
C ASN A 108 6.81 12.25 -10.46
N GLU A 109 6.63 11.68 -11.65
CA GLU A 109 5.55 10.70 -11.91
C GLU A 109 5.68 9.40 -11.09
N GLY A 110 6.89 9.04 -10.65
CA GLY A 110 7.11 7.91 -9.74
C GLY A 110 6.55 8.20 -8.35
N ASP A 111 6.91 9.34 -7.78
CA ASP A 111 6.51 9.73 -6.44
C ASP A 111 5.01 10.02 -6.35
N LYS A 112 4.42 10.66 -7.38
CA LYS A 112 2.97 10.85 -7.49
C LYS A 112 2.22 9.52 -7.44
N ARG A 113 2.70 8.54 -8.20
CA ARG A 113 2.11 7.20 -8.28
C ARG A 113 2.20 6.49 -6.92
N LEU A 114 3.31 6.62 -6.21
CA LEU A 114 3.48 6.08 -4.86
C LEU A 114 2.50 6.72 -3.86
N VAL A 115 2.40 8.06 -3.83
CA VAL A 115 1.49 8.76 -2.92
C VAL A 115 0.04 8.35 -3.17
N LEU A 116 -0.39 8.29 -4.43
CA LEU A 116 -1.74 7.86 -4.80
C LEU A 116 -2.02 6.41 -4.38
N ALA A 117 -1.05 5.52 -4.59
CA ALA A 117 -1.12 4.13 -4.14
C ALA A 117 -1.27 4.03 -2.61
N MET A 118 -0.49 4.81 -1.85
CA MET A 118 -0.56 4.84 -0.40
C MET A 118 -1.91 5.36 0.10
N ILE A 119 -2.42 6.47 -0.46
CA ILE A 119 -3.71 7.05 -0.10
C ILE A 119 -4.85 6.04 -0.36
N ARG A 120 -4.87 5.39 -1.53
CA ARG A 120 -5.84 4.34 -1.87
C ARG A 120 -5.79 3.18 -0.89
N LYS A 121 -4.58 2.75 -0.52
CA LYS A 121 -4.39 1.69 0.47
C LYS A 121 -4.94 2.09 1.83
N MET A 122 -4.64 3.31 2.29
CA MET A 122 -5.15 3.83 3.56
C MET A 122 -6.68 3.96 3.57
N ALA A 123 -7.29 4.42 2.47
CA ALA A 123 -8.74 4.52 2.33
C ALA A 123 -9.44 3.14 2.36
N SER A 124 -8.76 2.08 1.90
CA SER A 124 -9.26 0.70 1.99
C SER A 124 -9.22 0.11 3.41
N ILE A 125 -8.48 0.73 4.34
CA ILE A 125 -8.39 0.36 5.75
C ILE A 125 -9.47 1.14 6.51
N THR A 126 -10.69 0.60 6.56
CA THR A 126 -11.80 1.20 7.32
C THR A 126 -11.40 1.46 8.79
N PRO A 127 -11.83 2.59 9.42
CA PRO A 127 -11.49 2.97 10.80
C PRO A 127 -11.80 1.91 11.86
N THR A 128 -12.67 0.95 11.55
CA THR A 128 -13.06 -0.19 12.38
C THR A 128 -11.86 -1.08 12.78
N GLN A 129 -10.80 -1.14 11.98
CA GLN A 129 -9.62 -1.97 12.30
C GLN A 129 -8.68 -1.35 13.35
N ARG A 130 -8.71 -0.03 13.54
CA ARG A 130 -7.86 0.67 14.52
C ARG A 130 -8.24 0.33 15.97
N LYS A 131 -9.53 0.14 16.25
CA LYS A 131 -10.03 -0.26 17.59
C LYS A 131 -9.74 -1.72 17.95
N ALA A 132 -9.57 -2.60 16.96
CA ALA A 132 -9.25 -4.02 17.20
C ALA A 132 -7.77 -4.23 17.56
N ALA A 133 -6.86 -3.43 17.01
CA ALA A 133 -5.43 -3.50 17.31
C ALA A 133 -5.07 -2.92 18.69
N LEU A 134 -5.79 -1.88 19.15
CA LEU A 134 -5.58 -1.22 20.44
C LEU A 134 -6.24 -1.94 21.63
N ARG A 135 -7.06 -2.97 21.40
CA ARG A 135 -7.67 -3.80 22.46
C ARG A 135 -6.86 -5.05 22.83
N ARG A 136 -5.67 -5.21 22.26
CA ARG A 136 -4.75 -6.35 22.52
C ARG A 136 -3.51 -5.95 23.32
N PHE A 137 -3.51 -4.77 23.93
CA PHE A 137 -2.56 -4.35 24.94
C PHE A 137 -3.32 -3.84 26.15
#